data_AF-A0AAW8ANZ1-F1
#
_entry.id   AF-A0AAW8ANZ1-F1
#
_cell.length_a   1.000
_cell.length_b   1.000
_cell.length_c   1.000
_cell.angle_alpha   90.00
_cell.angle_beta   90.00
_cell.angle_gamma   90.00
#
_symmetry.space_group_name_H-M   'P 1'
#
loop_
_entity.id
_entity.type
_entity.pdbx_description
1 polymer ?
#
loop_
_entity_poly.entity_id
_entity_poly.type
_entity_poly.pdbx_seq_one_letter_code
_entity_poly.pdbx_strand_id
1 'polypeptide(L)'
;VVLADVRWHDGAKKAFTLARQAGVMTVLDGDITPQDISELVALSDHAAFSEPGLARLTGVKEMASALKQAQTLTNGHVYVTQGSAGCD
;
A
#
# COMPACT_ATOMS: atom_id res chain seq x y z
N VAL A 1 12.46 4.98 -9.37
CA VAL A 1 11.41 4.53 -8.41
C VAL A 1 11.04 5.70 -7.52
N VAL A 2 9.77 5.81 -7.13
CA VAL A 2 9.28 6.74 -6.11
C VAL A 2 8.67 5.93 -4.97
N LEU A 3 9.15 6.14 -3.75
CA LEU A 3 8.61 5.55 -2.51
C LEU A 3 7.92 6.66 -1.73
N ALA A 4 6.73 6.39 -1.19
CA ALA A 4 6.05 7.28 -0.25
C ALA A 4 5.35 6.48 0.86
N ASP A 5 5.23 7.12 2.02
CA ASP A 5 4.39 6.64 3.12
C ASP A 5 2.99 7.27 3.09
N VAL A 6 2.16 6.88 4.06
CA VAL A 6 0.76 7.30 4.19
C VAL A 6 0.53 8.61 4.98
N ARG A 7 1.59 9.25 5.49
CA ARG A 7 1.50 10.36 6.47
C ARG A 7 1.14 11.67 5.79
N TRP A 8 1.78 11.97 4.65
CA TRP A 8 1.42 13.10 3.80
C TRP A 8 0.62 12.64 2.58
N HIS A 9 -0.65 12.32 2.81
CA HIS A 9 -1.52 11.71 1.82
C HIS A 9 -1.56 12.47 0.47
N ASP A 10 -1.82 13.79 0.51
CA ASP A 10 -1.86 14.60 -0.72
C ASP A 10 -0.53 14.64 -1.46
N GLY A 11 0.58 14.67 -0.71
CA GLY A 11 1.93 14.63 -1.26
C GLY A 11 2.23 13.29 -1.95
N ALA A 12 1.91 12.18 -1.28
CA ALA A 12 2.07 10.83 -1.82
C ALA A 12 1.23 10.63 -3.09
N LYS A 13 -0.05 11.03 -3.06
CA LYS A 13 -0.95 10.98 -4.21
C LYS A 13 -0.40 11.77 -5.40
N LYS A 14 0.06 13.01 -5.16
CA LYS A 14 0.64 13.85 -6.21
C LYS A 14 1.92 13.25 -6.77
N ALA A 15 2.81 12.75 -5.92
CA ALA A 15 4.07 12.13 -6.32
C ALA A 15 3.84 10.87 -7.16
N PHE A 16 2.96 9.97 -6.72
CA PHE A 16 2.63 8.75 -7.46
C PHE A 16 1.96 9.06 -8.80
N THR A 17 1.04 10.02 -8.85
CA THR A 17 0.40 10.43 -10.11
C THR A 17 1.44 10.87 -11.14
N LEU A 18 2.39 11.73 -10.73
CA LEU A 18 3.46 12.20 -11.59
C LEU A 18 4.44 11.08 -11.97
N ALA A 19 4.79 10.20 -11.03
CA ALA A 19 5.66 9.06 -11.29
C ALA A 19 5.08 8.13 -12.37
N ARG A 20 3.79 7.79 -12.26
CA ARG A 20 3.09 6.98 -13.26
C ARG A 20 3.07 7.64 -14.64
N GLN A 21 2.78 8.94 -14.70
CA GLN A 21 2.80 9.70 -15.96
C GLN A 21 4.19 9.69 -16.62
N ALA A 22 5.25 9.63 -15.81
CA ALA A 22 6.63 9.54 -16.27
C ALA A 22 7.12 8.09 -16.50
N GLY A 23 6.27 7.08 -16.33
CA GLY A 23 6.66 5.67 -16.43
C GLY A 23 7.61 5.21 -15.33
N VAL A 24 7.64 5.91 -14.19
CA VAL A 24 8.48 5.58 -13.03
C VAL A 24 7.69 4.72 -12.05
N MET A 25 8.27 3.57 -11.69
CA MET A 25 7.71 2.64 -10.70
C MET A 25 7.43 3.32 -9.35
N THR A 26 6.29 2.99 -8.77
CA THR A 26 5.78 3.52 -7.49
C THR A 26 5.73 2.42 -6.42
N VAL A 27 6.20 2.75 -5.22
CA VAL A 27 6.18 1.86 -4.06
C VAL A 27 5.49 2.59 -2.90
N LEU A 28 4.47 1.96 -2.31
CA LEU A 28 3.78 2.46 -1.13
C LEU A 28 4.30 1.72 0.12
N ASP A 29 4.71 2.48 1.12
CA ASP A 29 4.89 2.03 2.50
C ASP A 29 3.56 2.23 3.25
N GLY A 30 2.77 1.16 3.31
CA GLY A 30 1.40 1.11 3.82
C GLY A 30 1.32 0.82 5.31
N ASP A 31 1.68 1.81 6.13
CA ASP A 31 1.60 1.68 7.60
C ASP A 31 0.28 2.22 8.19
N ILE A 32 0.13 2.15 9.52
CA ILE A 32 -1.07 2.59 10.24
C ILE A 32 -1.32 4.08 10.03
N THR A 33 -2.51 4.42 9.52
CA THR A 33 -2.99 5.80 9.44
C THR A 33 -4.51 5.84 9.62
N PRO A 34 -5.07 6.89 10.24
CA PRO A 34 -6.52 7.04 10.31
C PRO A 34 -7.17 7.34 8.96
N GLN A 35 -6.39 7.80 7.98
CA GLN A 35 -6.85 8.19 6.66
C GLN A 35 -7.14 6.95 5.79
N ASP A 36 -8.07 7.09 4.85
CA ASP A 36 -8.26 6.08 3.80
C ASP A 36 -7.09 6.17 2.80
N ILE A 37 -6.41 5.06 2.55
CA ILE A 37 -5.25 4.97 1.66
C ILE A 37 -5.55 4.21 0.37
N SER A 38 -6.82 3.83 0.13
CA SER A 38 -7.22 3.02 -1.03
C SER A 38 -6.76 3.62 -2.36
N GLU A 39 -6.82 4.95 -2.49
CA GLU A 39 -6.31 5.66 -3.69
C GLU A 39 -4.79 5.56 -3.84
N LEU A 40 -4.02 5.59 -2.75
CA LEU A 40 -2.56 5.43 -2.80
C LEU A 40 -2.19 4.01 -3.22
N VAL A 41 -2.92 3.01 -2.73
CA VAL A 41 -2.74 1.60 -3.12
C VAL A 41 -3.02 1.45 -4.61
N ALA A 42 -4.11 2.01 -5.12
CA ALA A 42 -4.47 1.97 -6.54
C ALA A 42 -3.44 2.63 -7.47
N LEU A 43 -2.70 3.63 -6.95
CA LEU A 43 -1.63 4.28 -7.70
C LEU A 43 -0.29 3.54 -7.61
N SER A 44 -0.13 2.60 -6.69
CA SER A 44 1.13 1.90 -6.45
C SER A 44 1.32 0.68 -7.35
N ASP A 45 2.54 0.48 -7.86
CA ASP A 45 2.94 -0.75 -8.54
C ASP A 45 3.35 -1.84 -7.53
N HIS A 46 3.80 -1.41 -6.35
CA HIS A 46 4.04 -2.25 -5.17
C HIS A 46 3.50 -1.55 -3.91
N ALA A 47 2.74 -2.26 -3.08
CA ALA A 47 2.33 -1.79 -1.76
C ALA A 47 2.78 -2.79 -0.70
N ALA A 48 3.72 -2.37 0.15
CA ALA A 48 4.17 -3.15 1.30
C ALA A 48 3.47 -2.63 2.55
N PHE A 49 2.64 -3.45 3.17
CA PHE A 49 1.90 -3.08 4.37
C PHE A 49 2.61 -3.58 5.64
N SER A 50 2.41 -2.88 6.75
CA SER A 50 2.53 -3.50 8.07
C SER A 50 1.29 -4.37 8.33
N GLU A 51 1.42 -5.45 9.10
CA GLU A 51 0.26 -6.26 9.55
C GLU A 51 -0.93 -5.42 10.05
N PRO A 52 -0.76 -4.45 10.99
CA PRO A 52 -1.86 -3.60 11.43
C PRO A 52 -2.33 -2.61 10.36
N GLY A 53 -1.45 -2.16 9.45
CA GLY A 53 -1.82 -1.32 8.30
C GLY A 53 -2.77 -2.04 7.34
N LEU A 54 -2.43 -3.28 6.97
CA LEU A 54 -3.26 -4.12 6.08
C LEU A 54 -4.61 -4.48 6.73
N ALA A 55 -4.59 -4.87 8.00
CA ALA A 55 -5.80 -5.17 8.75
C ALA A 55 -6.74 -3.96 8.82
N ARG A 56 -6.18 -2.75 8.97
CA ARG A 56 -6.96 -1.51 9.00
C ARG A 56 -7.56 -1.16 7.64
N LEU A 57 -6.78 -1.29 6.57
CA LEU A 57 -7.25 -1.03 5.20
C LEU A 57 -8.42 -1.93 4.81
N THR A 58 -8.33 -3.22 5.16
CA THR A 58 -9.27 -4.24 4.69
C THR A 58 -10.42 -4.52 5.66
N GLY A 59 -10.23 -4.23 6.95
CA GLY A 59 -11.12 -4.68 8.03
C GLY A 59 -11.00 -6.17 8.35
N VAL A 60 -10.00 -6.88 7.79
CA VAL A 60 -9.83 -8.33 7.89
C VAL A 60 -8.60 -8.65 8.75
N LYS A 61 -8.75 -9.60 9.69
CA LYS A 61 -7.67 -10.01 10.60
C LYS A 61 -6.75 -11.11 10.05
N GLU A 62 -7.25 -11.92 9.12
CA GLU A 62 -6.48 -13.01 8.53
C GLU A 62 -5.68 -12.47 7.34
N MET A 63 -4.34 -12.51 7.42
CA MET A 63 -3.46 -11.79 6.50
C MET A 63 -3.57 -12.25 5.05
N ALA A 64 -3.76 -13.54 4.79
CA ALA A 64 -3.89 -14.03 3.41
C ALA A 64 -5.19 -13.54 2.76
N SER A 65 -6.30 -13.52 3.51
CA SER A 65 -7.58 -12.94 3.06
C SER A 65 -7.49 -11.43 2.92
N ALA A 66 -6.80 -10.75 3.83
CA ALA A 66 -6.57 -9.32 3.75
C ALA A 66 -5.73 -8.94 2.51
N LEU A 67 -4.65 -9.68 2.21
CA LEU A 67 -3.85 -9.49 0.99
C LEU A 67 -4.68 -9.69 -0.26
N LYS A 68 -5.50 -10.75 -0.33
CA LYS A 68 -6.41 -10.98 -1.47
C LYS A 68 -7.37 -9.81 -1.67
N GLN A 69 -7.87 -9.22 -0.60
CA GLN A 69 -8.75 -8.06 -0.68
C GLN A 69 -7.99 -6.80 -1.14
N ALA A 70 -6.81 -6.52 -0.57
CA ALA A 70 -5.97 -5.38 -0.97
C ALA A 70 -5.51 -5.48 -2.43
N GLN A 71 -5.23 -6.69 -2.92
CA GLN A 71 -4.88 -6.96 -4.31
C GLN A 71 -5.99 -6.53 -5.29
N THR A 72 -7.25 -6.42 -4.85
CA THR A 72 -8.34 -5.92 -5.73
C THR A 72 -8.30 -4.41 -5.94
N LEU A 73 -7.51 -3.68 -5.13
CA LEU A 73 -7.39 -2.21 -5.22
C LEU A 73 -6.33 -1.77 -6.23
N THR A 74 -5.40 -2.65 -6.64
CA THR A 74 -4.30 -2.31 -7.54
C THR A 74 -4.01 -3.43 -8.53
N ASN A 75 -3.53 -3.04 -9.71
CA ASN A 75 -2.94 -3.98 -10.68
C ASN A 75 -1.46 -4.30 -10.36
N GLY A 76 -0.89 -3.66 -9.34
CA GLY A 76 0.44 -3.92 -8.82
C GLY A 76 0.49 -5.14 -7.90
N HIS A 77 1.55 -5.25 -7.13
CA HIS A 77 1.74 -6.30 -6.13
C HIS A 77 1.53 -5.76 -4.71
N VAL A 78 0.92 -6.57 -3.85
CA VAL A 78 0.74 -6.27 -2.44
C VAL A 78 1.54 -7.25 -1.57
N TYR A 79 2.05 -6.77 -0.45
CA TYR A 79 2.85 -7.54 0.50
C TYR A 79 2.47 -7.17 1.94
N VAL A 80 2.70 -8.07 2.89
CA VAL A 80 2.57 -7.75 4.31
C VAL A 80 3.79 -8.21 5.09
N THR A 81 4.39 -7.27 5.83
CA THR A 81 5.51 -7.55 6.74
C THR A 81 4.96 -7.87 8.14
N GLN A 82 5.39 -9.02 8.68
CA GLN A 82 4.91 -9.58 9.95
C GLN A 82 6.05 -9.71 10.98
N GLY A 83 6.99 -8.75 10.95
CA GLY A 83 8.15 -8.74 11.84
C GLY A 83 9.01 -10.00 11.72
N SER A 84 9.23 -10.70 12.84
CA SER A 84 10.03 -11.94 12.86
C SER A 84 9.34 -13.12 12.18
N ALA A 85 8.03 -13.05 11.91
CA ALA A 85 7.31 -14.09 11.18
C ALA A 85 7.55 -14.04 9.66
N GLY A 86 8.20 -12.98 9.16
CA GLY A 86 8.58 -12.85 7.76
C GLY A 86 7.67 -11.93 6.96
N CYS A 87 7.44 -12.28 5.71
CA CYS A 87 6.67 -11.50 4.74
C CYS A 87 5.88 -12.44 3.83
N ASP A 88 4.63 -12.08 3.57
CA ASP A 88 3.75 -12.72 2.58
C ASP A 88 3.42 -11.75 1.44
#